data_AF-A0A7G2JZ26-F1
#
_entry.id   AF-A0A7G2JZ26-F1
#
_cell.length_a   1.000
_cell.length_b   1.000
_cell.length_c   1.000
_cell.angle_alpha   90.00
_cell.angle_beta   90.00
_cell.angle_gamma   90.00
#
_symmetry.space_group_name_H-M   'P 1'
#
loop_
_entity.id
_entity.type
_entity.pdbx_description
1 polymer ?
#
loop_
_entity_poly.entity_id
_entity_poly.type
_entity_poly.pdbx_seq_one_letter_code
_entity_poly.pdbx_strand_id
1 'polypeptide(L)'
;MGFPAILKGYLDRVLSHGFAYKTENGESVGLLKNKQMQQFITIGSNVDQYKEFGVDKSLNHCLINGLFNYCGIENVEFELFGDIHLIDDEARKAMIELAAQKTQAKLTALLKEKRNV
;
A
#
# COMPACT_ATOMS: atom_id res chain seq x y z
N MET A 1 4.23 -14.61 -3.29
CA MET A 1 4.36 -13.59 -2.22
C MET A 1 3.04 -12.87 -2.06
N GLY A 2 2.62 -12.52 -0.85
CA GLY A 2 1.39 -11.78 -0.62
C GLY A 2 1.18 -11.39 0.84
N PHE A 3 0.00 -10.85 1.16
CA PHE A 3 -0.32 -10.46 2.53
C PHE A 3 -0.28 -11.67 3.47
N PRO A 4 0.22 -11.51 4.72
CA PRO A 4 0.06 -12.52 5.75
C PRO A 4 -1.41 -12.91 5.92
N ALA A 5 -1.69 -14.17 6.25
CA ALA A 5 -3.04 -14.72 6.26
C ALA A 5 -4.04 -13.90 7.09
N ILE A 6 -3.60 -13.35 8.23
CA ILE A 6 -4.44 -12.47 9.07
C ILE A 6 -4.83 -11.17 8.36
N LEU A 7 -3.88 -10.52 7.66
CA LEU A 7 -4.15 -9.30 6.90
C LEU A 7 -4.98 -9.62 5.65
N LYS A 8 -4.65 -10.70 4.92
CA LYS A 8 -5.44 -11.14 3.77
C LYS A 8 -6.88 -11.43 4.17
N GLY A 9 -7.09 -12.16 5.27
CA GLY A 9 -8.41 -12.46 5.79
C GLY A 9 -9.18 -11.23 6.28
N TYR A 10 -8.49 -10.23 6.85
CA TYR A 10 -9.12 -8.94 7.15
C TYR A 10 -9.63 -8.25 5.89
N LEU A 11 -8.77 -8.12 4.87
CA LEU A 11 -9.12 -7.48 3.60
C LEU A 11 -10.28 -8.20 2.92
N ASP A 12 -10.26 -9.53 2.85
CA ASP A 12 -11.31 -10.34 2.21
C ASP A 12 -12.67 -10.21 2.91
N ARG A 13 -12.67 -10.06 4.23
CA ARG A 13 -13.91 -9.95 5.01
C ARG A 13 -14.45 -8.53 5.07
N VAL A 14 -13.58 -7.53 5.05
CA VAL A 14 -13.96 -6.12 5.25
C VAL A 14 -14.20 -5.40 3.93
N LEU A 15 -13.40 -5.67 2.89
CA LEU A 15 -13.59 -5.09 1.56
C LEU A 15 -14.72 -5.82 0.80
N SER A 16 -15.92 -5.73 1.35
CA SER A 16 -17.11 -6.47 0.91
C SER A 16 -17.98 -5.69 -0.07
N HIS A 17 -18.79 -6.43 -0.84
CA HIS A 17 -19.80 -5.85 -1.73
C HIS A 17 -20.81 -4.98 -0.95
N GLY A 18 -21.12 -3.81 -1.47
CA GLY A 18 -21.99 -2.80 -0.84
C GLY A 18 -21.27 -1.86 0.12
N PHE A 19 -20.05 -2.20 0.56
CA PHE A 19 -19.21 -1.31 1.37
C PHE A 19 -17.99 -0.79 0.61
N ALA A 20 -17.17 -1.69 0.05
CA ALA A 20 -15.93 -1.32 -0.63
C ALA A 20 -16.06 -1.22 -2.15
N TYR A 21 -16.96 -2.02 -2.74
CA TYR A 21 -17.29 -1.98 -4.16
C TYR A 21 -18.74 -2.41 -4.36
N LYS A 22 -19.31 -2.14 -5.53
CA LYS A 22 -20.63 -2.65 -5.94
C LYS A 22 -20.68 -2.85 -7.45
N THR A 23 -21.70 -3.56 -7.93
CA THR A 23 -21.99 -3.63 -9.36
C THR A 23 -23.02 -2.58 -9.75
N GLU A 24 -22.69 -1.72 -10.71
CA GLU A 24 -23.62 -0.77 -11.34
C GLU A 24 -23.59 -0.98 -12.85
N ASN A 25 -24.77 -1.18 -13.47
CA ASN A 25 -24.90 -1.38 -14.91
C ASN A 25 -24.01 -2.50 -15.50
N GLY A 26 -23.71 -3.54 -14.71
CA GLY A 26 -22.83 -4.64 -15.11
C GLY A 26 -21.34 -4.37 -14.92
N GLU A 27 -20.95 -3.17 -14.46
CA GLU A 27 -19.57 -2.79 -14.17
C GLU A 27 -19.30 -2.75 -12.67
N SER A 28 -18.05 -3.02 -12.28
CA SER A 28 -17.62 -2.89 -10.89
C SER A 28 -17.23 -1.47 -10.57
N VAL A 29 -17.84 -0.89 -9.53
CA VAL A 29 -17.59 0.48 -9.07
C VAL A 29 -17.04 0.47 -7.65
N GLY A 30 -15.86 1.05 -7.47
CA GLY A 30 -15.25 1.25 -6.15
C GLY A 30 -15.98 2.32 -5.33
N LEU A 31 -16.18 2.06 -4.04
CA LEU A 31 -16.95 2.91 -3.12
C LEU A 31 -16.06 3.69 -2.14
N LEU A 32 -14.79 3.32 -1.99
CA LEU A 32 -13.85 3.92 -1.04
C LEU A 32 -13.09 5.12 -1.64
N LYS A 33 -13.78 5.92 -2.46
CA LYS A 33 -13.22 7.10 -3.15
C LYS A 33 -12.70 8.14 -2.16
N ASN A 34 -11.80 9.00 -2.65
CA ASN A 34 -11.19 10.10 -1.88
C ASN A 34 -10.43 9.66 -0.62
N LYS A 35 -10.00 8.39 -0.58
CA LYS A 35 -9.07 7.88 0.43
C LYS A 35 -7.66 7.84 -0.13
N GLN A 36 -6.70 7.96 0.78
CA GLN A 36 -5.30 7.75 0.49
C GLN A 36 -4.80 6.56 1.29
N MET A 37 -3.87 5.80 0.72
CA MET A 37 -3.25 4.65 1.34
C MET A 37 -1.73 4.74 1.28
N GLN A 38 -1.06 4.32 2.35
CA GLN A 38 0.38 4.22 2.44
C GLN A 38 0.73 2.87 3.07
N GLN A 39 1.62 2.12 2.43
CA GLN A 39 2.05 0.79 2.88
C GLN A 39 3.57 0.74 3.00
N PHE A 40 4.05 0.13 4.08
CA PHE A 40 5.46 -0.17 4.26
C PHE A 40 5.61 -1.67 4.35
N ILE A 41 6.37 -2.27 3.44
CA ILE A 41 6.44 -3.71 3.27
C ILE A 41 7.88 -4.15 3.49
N THR A 42 8.11 -4.87 4.58
CA THR A 42 9.41 -5.47 4.87
C THR A 42 9.56 -6.79 4.12
N ILE A 43 10.68 -6.99 3.45
CA ILE A 43 11.01 -8.22 2.74
C ILE A 43 12.39 -8.73 3.18
N GLY A 44 12.57 -10.04 3.13
CA GLY A 44 13.88 -10.65 3.37
C GLY A 44 14.86 -10.39 2.22
N SER A 45 14.37 -10.34 0.99
CA SER A 45 15.19 -10.16 -0.22
C SER A 45 15.76 -8.74 -0.35
N ASN A 46 16.84 -8.62 -1.11
CA ASN A 46 17.34 -7.32 -1.56
C ASN A 46 16.33 -6.64 -2.50
N VAL A 47 16.10 -5.34 -2.33
CA VAL A 47 15.08 -4.59 -3.08
C VAL A 47 15.39 -4.51 -4.57
N ASP A 48 16.65 -4.35 -4.96
CA ASP A 48 17.02 -4.18 -6.36
C ASP A 48 16.88 -5.50 -7.13
N GLN A 49 17.29 -6.61 -6.53
CA GLN A 49 17.01 -7.94 -7.06
C GLN A 49 15.50 -8.21 -7.15
N TYR A 50 14.74 -7.80 -6.14
CA TYR A 50 13.28 -7.94 -6.12
C TYR A 50 12.62 -7.23 -7.31
N LYS A 51 13.14 -6.05 -7.67
CA LYS A 51 12.72 -5.27 -8.85
C LYS A 51 13.21 -5.87 -10.16
N GLU A 52 14.44 -6.38 -10.20
CA GLU A 52 15.01 -7.05 -11.38
C GLU A 52 14.15 -8.25 -11.81
N PHE A 53 13.70 -9.05 -10.84
CA PHE A 53 12.77 -10.16 -11.08
C PHE A 53 11.32 -9.72 -11.34
N GLY A 54 11.02 -8.43 -11.27
CA GLY A 54 9.69 -7.87 -11.52
C GLY A 54 8.64 -8.19 -10.45
N VAL A 55 9.07 -8.66 -9.27
CA VAL A 55 8.15 -9.07 -8.20
C VAL A 55 7.46 -7.86 -7.57
N ASP A 56 8.15 -6.71 -7.52
CA ASP A 56 7.57 -5.41 -7.13
C ASP A 56 6.37 -5.04 -8.00
N LYS A 57 6.46 -5.26 -9.33
CA LYS A 57 5.37 -5.00 -10.27
C LYS A 57 4.21 -5.95 -10.05
N SER A 58 4.47 -7.24 -9.84
CA SER A 58 3.43 -8.22 -9.52
C SER A 58 2.72 -7.88 -8.22
N LEU A 59 3.47 -7.51 -7.18
CA LEU A 59 2.93 -7.05 -5.90
C LEU A 59 2.04 -5.81 -6.10
N ASN A 60 2.53 -4.85 -6.89
CA ASN A 60 1.82 -3.62 -7.19
C ASN A 60 0.49 -3.89 -7.91
N HIS A 61 0.53 -4.69 -8.99
CA HIS A 61 -0.64 -4.99 -9.80
C HIS A 61 -1.67 -5.88 -9.11
N CYS A 62 -1.24 -6.84 -8.28
CA CYS A 62 -2.18 -7.81 -7.71
C CYS A 62 -2.70 -7.40 -6.33
N LEU A 63 -1.86 -6.78 -5.49
CA LEU A 63 -2.15 -6.67 -4.05
C LEU A 63 -2.17 -5.24 -3.53
N ILE A 64 -1.53 -4.31 -4.24
CA ILE A 64 -1.48 -2.90 -3.85
C ILE A 64 -2.47 -2.13 -4.72
N ASN A 65 -2.03 -1.62 -5.87
CA ASN A 65 -2.87 -0.84 -6.75
C ASN A 65 -4.05 -1.66 -7.28
N GLY A 66 -3.88 -2.93 -7.66
CA GLY A 66 -5.00 -3.73 -8.16
C GLY A 66 -6.16 -3.85 -7.17
N LEU A 67 -5.89 -4.26 -5.94
CA LEU A 67 -6.92 -4.46 -4.92
C LEU A 67 -7.56 -3.14 -4.48
N PHE A 68 -6.75 -2.12 -4.21
CA PHE A 68 -7.25 -0.89 -3.61
C PHE A 68 -7.87 0.05 -4.65
N ASN A 69 -7.35 0.09 -5.89
CA ASN A 69 -7.99 0.83 -6.99
C ASN A 69 -9.34 0.21 -7.36
N TYR A 70 -9.46 -1.13 -7.30
CA TYR A 70 -10.75 -1.81 -7.47
C TYR A 70 -11.80 -1.34 -6.44
N CYS A 71 -11.38 -1.06 -5.21
CA CYS A 71 -12.23 -0.48 -4.18
C CYS A 71 -12.41 1.04 -4.31
N GLY A 72 -11.78 1.70 -5.28
CA GLY A 72 -11.88 3.15 -5.53
C GLY A 72 -10.83 4.01 -4.81
N ILE A 73 -9.81 3.41 -4.20
CA ILE A 73 -8.69 4.13 -3.58
C ILE A 73 -7.59 4.28 -4.63
N GLU A 74 -7.50 5.44 -5.30
CA GLU A 74 -6.55 5.64 -6.42
C GLU A 74 -5.16 6.14 -5.97
N ASN A 75 -5.07 6.77 -4.79
CA ASN A 75 -3.80 7.26 -4.24
C ASN A 75 -3.21 6.21 -3.27
N VAL A 76 -2.56 5.20 -3.86
CA VAL A 76 -1.89 4.12 -3.12
C VAL A 76 -0.39 4.22 -3.32
N GLU A 77 0.31 4.48 -2.21
CA GLU A 77 1.78 4.48 -2.17
C GLU A 77 2.27 3.27 -1.38
N PHE A 78 3.39 2.70 -1.81
CA PHE A 78 4.08 1.67 -1.05
C PHE A 78 5.59 1.89 -1.06
N GLU A 79 6.24 1.39 -0.02
CA GLU A 79 7.70 1.37 0.13
C GLU A 79 8.15 -0.04 0.49
N LEU A 80 9.23 -0.50 -0.12
CA LEU A 80 9.83 -1.81 0.17
C LEU A 80 11.08 -1.62 1.04
N PHE A 81 11.13 -2.31 2.17
CA PHE A 81 12.30 -2.39 3.03
C PHE A 81 12.91 -3.79 2.93
N GLY A 82 13.97 -3.93 2.15
CA GLY A 82 14.64 -5.20 1.90
C GLY A 82 15.73 -5.54 2.89
N ASP A 83 16.27 -6.75 2.76
CA ASP A 83 17.38 -7.27 3.57
C ASP A 83 17.15 -7.13 5.09
N ILE A 84 15.89 -7.11 5.54
CA ILE A 84 15.51 -6.71 6.92
C ILE A 84 16.18 -7.57 8.02
N HIS A 85 16.62 -8.76 7.64
CA HIS A 85 17.26 -9.75 8.49
C HIS A 85 18.80 -9.66 8.49
N LEU A 86 19.39 -8.85 7.60
CA LEU A 86 20.84 -8.69 7.41
C LEU A 86 21.34 -7.28 7.74
N ILE A 87 20.44 -6.28 7.76
CA ILE A 87 20.81 -4.89 8.04
C ILE A 87 21.29 -4.67 9.48
N ASP A 88 22.18 -3.71 9.65
CA ASP A 88 22.61 -3.20 10.96
C ASP A 88 21.59 -2.20 11.56
N ASP A 89 21.90 -1.71 12.76
CA ASP A 89 21.03 -0.77 13.48
C ASP A 89 20.98 0.63 12.85
N GLU A 90 22.03 1.04 12.13
CA GLU A 90 22.06 2.33 11.45
C GLU A 90 21.12 2.32 10.24
N ALA A 91 21.23 1.30 9.40
CA ALA A 91 20.33 1.07 8.28
C ALA A 91 18.87 0.88 8.75
N ARG A 92 18.65 0.16 9.86
CA ARG A 92 17.31 0.01 10.45
C ARG A 92 16.72 1.35 10.88
N LYS A 93 17.50 2.22 11.54
CA LYS A 93 17.07 3.57 11.91
C LYS A 93 16.74 4.40 10.69
N ALA A 94 17.58 4.36 9.65
CA ALA A 94 17.34 5.07 8.40
C ALA A 94 16.00 4.64 7.74
N MET A 95 15.66 3.35 7.75
CA MET A 95 14.37 2.86 7.24
C MET A 95 13.17 3.40 8.04
N ILE A 96 13.28 3.43 9.37
CA ILE A 96 12.24 3.97 10.25
C ILE A 96 12.07 5.48 10.03
N GLU A 97 13.17 6.22 9.93
CA GLU A 97 13.17 7.66 9.64
C GLU A 97 12.55 7.94 8.27
N LEU A 98 12.88 7.16 7.25
CA LEU A 98 12.28 7.28 5.92
C LEU A 98 10.77 7.03 5.97
N ALA A 99 10.31 6.02 6.71
CA ALA A 99 8.88 5.77 6.89
C ALA A 99 8.19 6.97 7.57
N ALA A 100 8.78 7.49 8.65
CA ALA A 100 8.26 8.66 9.36
C ALA A 100 8.20 9.91 8.47
N GLN A 101 9.25 10.17 7.69
CA GLN A 101 9.33 11.30 6.75
C GLN A 101 8.24 11.18 5.67
N LYS A 102 8.08 10.00 5.06
CA LYS A 102 7.04 9.74 4.05
C LYS A 102 5.64 9.92 4.64
N THR A 103 5.39 9.44 5.84
CA THR A 103 4.10 9.64 6.52
C THR A 103 3.86 11.13 6.82
N GLN A 104 4.87 11.84 7.33
CA GLN A 104 4.75 13.28 7.63
C GLN A 104 4.46 14.10 6.37
N ALA A 105 5.17 13.83 5.27
CA ALA A 105 4.95 14.50 3.99
C ALA A 105 3.51 14.28 3.50
N LYS A 106 3.04 13.02 3.52
CA LYS A 106 1.68 12.65 3.09
C LYS A 106 0.61 13.31 3.95
N LEU A 107 0.75 13.27 5.27
CA LEU A 107 -0.19 13.92 6.19
C LEU A 107 -0.20 15.45 6.02
N THR A 108 0.96 16.05 5.79
CA THR A 108 1.07 17.50 5.54
C THR A 108 0.33 17.90 4.26
N ALA A 109 0.49 17.13 3.19
CA ALA A 109 -0.24 17.35 1.93
C ALA A 109 -1.76 17.21 2.15
N LEU A 110 -2.20 16.12 2.79
CA LEU A 110 -3.61 15.87 3.11
C LEU A 110 -4.23 17.01 3.95
N LEU A 111 -3.50 17.53 4.94
CA LEU A 111 -3.98 18.62 5.78
C LEU A 111 -4.05 19.96 5.04
N LYS A 112 -3.17 20.20 4.07
CA LYS A 112 -3.24 21.38 3.20
C LYS A 112 -4.44 21.30 2.26
N GLU A 113 -4.67 20.14 1.63
CA GLU A 113 -5.84 19.90 0.77
C GLU A 113 -7.14 20.17 1.52
N LYS A 114 -7.28 19.66 2.76
CA LYS A 114 -8.47 19.89 3.60
C LYS A 114 -8.68 21.34 4.05
N ARG A 115 -7.64 22.17 4.07
CA ARG A 115 -7.75 23.59 4.47
C ARG A 115 -8.14 24.50 3.30
N ASN A 116 -8.03 24.00 2.07
CA ASN A 116 -8.33 24.73 0.84
C ASN A 116 -9.73 24.41 0.28
N VAL A 117 -10.56 23.69 1.05
CA VAL A 117 -11.96 23.35 0.78
C VAL A 117 -12.81 23.91 1.91
#